data_AF-A0A847YCH1-F1
#
_entry.id   AF-A0A847YCH1-F1
#
_cell.length_a   1.000
_cell.length_b   1.000
_cell.length_c   1.000
_cell.angle_alpha   90.00
_cell.angle_beta   90.00
_cell.angle_gamma   90.00
#
_symmetry.space_group_name_H-M   'P 1'
#
loop_
_entity.id
_entity.type
_entity.pdbx_description
1 polymer ?
#
loop_
_entity_poly.entity_id
_entity_poly.type
_entity_poly.pdbx_seq_one_letter_code
_entity_poly.pdbx_strand_id
1 'polypeptide(L)'
;MNAKALLDSLRSAGCELRVDGDRLLVRGDGLNDDLRSEIRRNKPELLALVAAESVLELARRLGFPRFELLRDNWTPSDEDGWKDFVRTAEPEDVRLAGEILRSRLVEAEHVPTSEELRGDRAGGRRLLHALWLAGYEIKLEPSENAVGYALIPVGTSHEGTNFPKLYAMFERYHDAAVQLLVETCQRLRIQPQKWHIEALKLWQRLTAEEPVAKTAPSVRRKSLR
;
A
#
# COMPACT_ATOMS: atom_id res chain seq x y z
N MET A 1 2.24 -41.73 7.81
CA MET A 1 1.07 -40.88 7.46
C MET A 1 1.53 -39.80 6.49
N ASN A 2 0.69 -39.29 5.57
CA ASN A 2 1.11 -38.14 4.75
C ASN A 2 0.94 -36.82 5.52
N ALA A 3 1.63 -35.75 5.09
CA ALA A 3 1.66 -34.49 5.82
C ALA A 3 0.28 -33.82 5.98
N LYS A 4 -0.62 -33.96 5.00
CA LYS A 4 -1.99 -33.43 5.08
C LYS A 4 -2.82 -34.17 6.13
N ALA A 5 -2.80 -35.50 6.11
CA ALA A 5 -3.49 -36.32 7.11
C ALA A 5 -2.91 -36.10 8.51
N LEU A 6 -1.61 -35.84 8.62
CA LEU A 6 -0.97 -35.46 9.88
C LEU A 6 -1.45 -34.09 10.37
N LEU A 7 -1.54 -33.09 9.49
CA LEU A 7 -2.07 -31.76 9.83
C LEU A 7 -3.51 -31.85 10.35
N ASP A 8 -4.37 -32.63 9.66
CA ASP A 8 -5.76 -32.85 10.07
C ASP A 8 -5.86 -33.59 11.41
N SER A 9 -4.97 -34.55 11.64
CA SER A 9 -4.89 -35.29 12.91
C SER A 9 -4.45 -34.39 14.06
N LEU A 10 -3.45 -33.52 13.84
CA LEU A 10 -2.98 -32.56 14.84
C LEU A 10 -4.08 -31.56 15.21
N ARG A 11 -4.82 -31.04 14.22
CA ARG A 11 -5.96 -30.14 14.46
C ARG A 11 -7.08 -30.83 15.23
N SER A 12 -7.40 -32.06 14.85
CA SER A 12 -8.42 -32.87 15.53
C SER A 12 -8.03 -33.19 16.98
N ALA A 13 -6.72 -33.27 17.27
CA ALA A 13 -6.17 -33.38 18.61
C ALA A 13 -6.09 -32.04 19.37
N GLY A 14 -6.62 -30.94 18.81
CA GLY A 14 -6.60 -29.61 19.43
C GLY A 14 -5.22 -28.95 19.41
N CYS A 15 -4.33 -29.36 18.50
CA CYS A 15 -3.03 -28.70 18.33
C CYS A 15 -3.16 -27.51 17.36
N GLU A 16 -2.59 -26.38 17.76
CA GLU A 16 -2.31 -25.23 16.91
C GLU A 16 -0.92 -25.36 16.30
N LEU A 17 -0.80 -25.04 15.01
CA LEU A 17 0.46 -25.03 14.29
C LEU A 17 0.74 -23.63 13.75
N ARG A 18 2.00 -23.20 13.84
CA ARG A 18 2.49 -21.95 13.24
C ARG A 18 3.88 -22.14 12.65
N VAL A 19 4.20 -21.36 11.63
CA VAL A 19 5.55 -21.29 11.06
C VAL A 19 6.25 -20.03 11.56
N ASP A 20 7.50 -20.19 12.01
CA ASP A 20 8.41 -19.13 12.41
C ASP A 20 9.78 -19.38 11.76
N GLY A 21 10.02 -18.76 10.61
CA GLY A 21 11.14 -19.12 9.72
C GLY A 21 11.11 -20.60 9.35
N ASP A 22 12.20 -21.32 9.61
CA ASP A 22 12.32 -22.76 9.34
C ASP A 22 11.81 -23.65 10.49
N ARG A 23 11.10 -23.06 11.44
CA ARG A 23 10.59 -23.74 12.62
C ARG A 23 9.09 -23.92 12.54
N LEU A 24 8.67 -25.15 12.81
CA LEU A 24 7.27 -25.48 13.03
C LEU A 24 7.02 -25.41 14.54
N LEU A 25 6.20 -24.47 14.95
CA LEU A 25 5.71 -24.34 16.32
C LEU A 25 4.40 -25.10 16.43
N VAL A 26 4.35 -26.07 17.33
CA VAL A 26 3.14 -26.86 17.63
C VAL A 26 2.80 -26.66 19.10
N ARG A 27 1.57 -26.25 19.38
CA ARG A 27 1.05 -26.04 20.74
C ARG A 27 -0.26 -26.79 20.91
N GLY A 28 -0.49 -27.42 22.05
CA GLY A 28 -1.74 -28.10 22.38
C GLY A 28 -1.53 -29.31 23.26
N ASP A 29 -2.53 -29.61 24.09
CA ASP A 29 -2.45 -30.66 25.11
C ASP A 29 -2.64 -32.07 24.51
N GLY A 30 -3.17 -32.18 23.29
CA GLY A 30 -3.34 -33.45 22.58
C GLY A 30 -2.09 -33.99 21.89
N LEU A 31 -0.92 -33.35 22.08
CA LEU A 31 0.32 -33.77 21.44
C LEU A 31 0.96 -34.97 22.15
N ASN A 32 0.71 -36.18 21.63
CA ASN A 32 1.31 -37.43 22.11
C ASN A 32 2.64 -37.79 21.36
N ASP A 33 3.32 -38.85 21.81
CA ASP A 33 4.62 -39.25 21.28
C ASP A 33 4.58 -39.80 19.84
N ASP A 34 3.45 -40.38 19.43
CA ASP A 34 3.23 -40.85 18.06
C ASP A 34 3.14 -39.66 17.09
N LEU A 35 2.35 -38.64 17.46
CA LEU A 35 2.23 -37.40 16.70
C LEU A 35 3.57 -36.66 16.62
N ARG A 36 4.36 -36.61 17.71
CA ARG A 36 5.71 -36.04 17.70
C ARG A 36 6.63 -36.78 16.73
N SER A 37 6.54 -38.10 16.69
CA SER A 37 7.35 -38.93 15.79
C SER A 37 6.97 -38.72 14.33
N GLU A 38 5.67 -38.63 14.03
CA GLU A 38 5.20 -38.34 12.68
C GLU A 38 5.53 -36.90 12.24
N ILE A 39 5.49 -35.91 13.14
CA ILE A 39 5.95 -34.53 12.86
C ILE A 39 7.42 -34.54 12.43
N ARG A 40 8.30 -35.26 13.14
CA ARG A 40 9.73 -35.33 12.78
C ARG A 40 9.94 -35.93 11.39
N ARG A 41 9.14 -36.94 11.02
CA ARG A 41 9.22 -37.63 9.73
C ARG A 41 8.72 -36.80 8.56
N ASN A 42 7.71 -35.95 8.77
CA ASN A 42 7.05 -35.15 7.73
C ASN A 42 7.33 -33.64 7.89
N LYS A 43 8.40 -33.27 8.60
CA LYS A 43 8.66 -31.87 8.98
C LYS A 43 8.70 -30.91 7.78
N PRO A 44 9.42 -31.21 6.67
CA PRO A 44 9.50 -30.31 5.53
C PRO A 44 8.14 -30.06 4.87
N GLU A 45 7.37 -31.11 4.63
CA GLU A 45 6.07 -31.03 3.99
C GLU A 45 5.03 -30.35 4.89
N LEU A 46 5.10 -30.59 6.21
CA LEU A 46 4.21 -29.95 7.17
C LEU A 46 4.52 -28.46 7.31
N LEU A 47 5.80 -28.06 7.26
CA LEU A 47 6.21 -26.66 7.20
C LEU A 47 5.63 -25.96 5.97
N ALA A 48 5.78 -26.56 4.78
CA ALA A 48 5.27 -25.99 3.53
C ALA A 48 3.74 -25.81 3.57
N LEU A 49 3.00 -26.81 4.07
CA LEU A 49 1.54 -26.75 4.18
C LEU A 49 1.08 -25.64 5.12
N VAL A 50 1.66 -25.53 6.31
CA VAL A 50 1.27 -24.50 7.28
C VAL A 50 1.68 -23.10 6.81
N ALA A 51 2.81 -22.98 6.10
CA ALA A 51 3.23 -21.72 5.48
C ALA A 51 2.24 -21.27 4.39
N ALA A 52 1.81 -22.18 3.52
CA ALA A 52 0.81 -21.90 2.48
C ALA A 52 -0.51 -21.42 3.07
N GLU A 53 -1.03 -22.10 4.10
CA GLU A 53 -2.26 -21.68 4.78
C GLU A 53 -2.12 -20.30 5.44
N SER A 54 -0.97 -20.03 6.07
CA SER A 54 -0.68 -18.74 6.70
C SER A 54 -0.69 -17.59 5.68
N VAL A 55 -0.13 -17.80 4.50
CA VAL A 55 -0.14 -16.81 3.40
C VAL A 55 -1.56 -16.53 2.94
N LEU A 56 -2.38 -17.56 2.72
CA LEU A 56 -3.78 -17.37 2.31
C LEU A 56 -4.58 -16.59 3.34
N GLU A 57 -4.36 -16.85 4.63
CA GLU A 57 -5.04 -16.13 5.70
C GLU A 57 -4.61 -14.66 5.77
N LEU A 58 -3.30 -14.38 5.70
CA LEU A 58 -2.80 -13.01 5.65
C LEU A 58 -3.32 -12.26 4.42
N ALA A 59 -3.32 -12.90 3.25
CA ALA A 59 -3.86 -12.32 2.02
C ALA A 59 -5.35 -11.98 2.18
N ARG A 60 -6.15 -12.88 2.75
CA ARG A 60 -7.58 -12.63 3.03
C ARG A 60 -7.79 -11.43 3.95
N ARG A 61 -6.99 -11.31 5.02
CA ARG A 61 -7.07 -10.18 5.97
C ARG A 61 -6.76 -8.83 5.33
N LEU A 62 -5.90 -8.82 4.32
CA LEU A 62 -5.54 -7.61 3.57
C LEU A 62 -6.37 -7.40 2.30
N GLY A 63 -7.42 -8.20 2.08
CA GLY A 63 -8.28 -8.08 0.91
C GLY A 63 -7.62 -8.53 -0.40
N PHE A 64 -6.81 -9.58 -0.35
CA PHE A 64 -6.07 -10.17 -1.50
C PHE A 64 -5.24 -9.13 -2.27
N PRO A 65 -4.33 -8.43 -1.59
CA PRO A 65 -3.60 -7.32 -2.20
C PRO A 65 -2.65 -7.84 -3.28
N ARG A 66 -2.43 -7.02 -4.30
CA ARG A 66 -1.42 -7.25 -5.33
C ARG A 66 -0.02 -7.04 -4.72
N PHE A 67 0.93 -7.93 -4.99
CA PHE A 67 2.33 -7.77 -4.57
C PHE A 67 3.25 -7.66 -5.77
N GLU A 68 4.15 -6.68 -5.74
CA GLU A 68 5.20 -6.51 -6.73
C GLU A 68 6.49 -7.12 -6.19
N LEU A 69 6.69 -8.41 -6.45
CA LEU A 69 8.02 -9.02 -6.33
C LEU A 69 8.76 -8.77 -7.65
N LEU A 70 9.88 -8.05 -7.57
CA LEU A 70 10.63 -7.55 -8.73
C LEU A 70 11.05 -8.64 -9.72
N ARG A 71 10.89 -8.29 -11.00
CA ARG A 71 11.21 -9.01 -12.25
C ARG A 71 10.33 -10.22 -12.53
N ASP A 72 9.21 -9.88 -13.18
CA ASP A 72 8.38 -10.73 -14.05
C ASP A 72 7.11 -11.37 -13.44
N ASN A 73 6.39 -10.50 -12.70
CA ASN A 73 4.95 -10.52 -12.36
C ASN A 73 4.44 -11.53 -11.33
N TRP A 74 3.70 -11.03 -10.33
CA TRP A 74 2.67 -11.80 -9.62
C TRP A 74 1.40 -10.98 -9.41
N THR A 75 0.30 -11.39 -10.05
CA THR A 75 -1.06 -10.84 -9.83
C THR A 75 -2.08 -11.93 -9.54
N PRO A 76 -2.14 -12.41 -8.29
CA PRO A 76 -3.39 -12.90 -7.72
C PRO A 76 -4.10 -11.76 -6.99
N SER A 77 -5.20 -11.27 -7.57
CA SER A 77 -6.09 -10.26 -6.94
C SER A 77 -7.31 -10.90 -6.27
N ASP A 78 -7.39 -12.23 -6.29
CA ASP A 78 -8.51 -13.01 -5.79
C ASP A 78 -8.03 -14.29 -5.11
N GLU A 79 -8.94 -14.94 -4.40
CA GLU A 79 -8.63 -16.13 -3.62
C GLU A 79 -8.08 -17.28 -4.47
N ASP A 80 -8.58 -17.45 -5.69
CA ASP A 80 -8.19 -18.55 -6.56
C ASP A 80 -6.77 -18.36 -7.10
N GLY A 81 -6.39 -17.13 -7.47
CA GLY A 81 -5.02 -16.81 -7.82
C GLY A 81 -4.05 -17.05 -6.65
N TRP A 82 -4.47 -16.74 -5.42
CA TRP A 82 -3.65 -16.98 -4.22
C TRP A 82 -3.50 -18.47 -3.92
N LYS A 83 -4.56 -19.27 -4.13
CA LYS A 83 -4.49 -20.74 -4.03
C LYS A 83 -3.56 -21.32 -5.09
N ASP A 84 -3.60 -20.81 -6.31
CA ASP A 84 -2.72 -21.22 -7.38
C ASP A 84 -1.26 -20.86 -7.09
N PHE A 85 -1.01 -19.66 -6.59
CA PHE A 85 0.31 -19.24 -6.13
C PHE A 85 0.90 -20.22 -5.10
N VAL A 86 0.23 -20.43 -3.97
CA VAL A 86 0.80 -21.29 -2.90
C VAL A 86 0.95 -22.75 -3.32
N ARG A 87 0.23 -23.17 -4.37
CA ARG A 87 0.32 -24.53 -4.94
C ARG A 87 1.53 -24.72 -5.86
N THR A 88 1.90 -23.69 -6.61
CA THR A 88 2.92 -23.79 -7.67
C THR A 88 4.24 -23.10 -7.32
N ALA A 89 4.23 -22.20 -6.34
CA ALA A 89 5.41 -21.47 -5.90
C ALA A 89 6.39 -22.34 -5.11
N GLU A 90 7.67 -21.99 -5.20
CA GLU A 90 8.69 -22.61 -4.37
C GLU A 90 8.49 -22.23 -2.89
N PRO A 91 8.92 -23.08 -1.93
CA PRO A 91 8.76 -22.79 -0.50
C PRO A 91 9.36 -21.44 -0.07
N GLU A 92 10.45 -21.01 -0.70
CA GLU A 92 11.09 -19.72 -0.43
C GLU A 92 10.21 -18.53 -0.86
N ASP A 93 9.50 -18.65 -1.99
CA ASP A 93 8.60 -17.63 -2.49
C ASP A 93 7.35 -17.49 -1.60
N VAL A 94 6.81 -18.63 -1.15
CA VAL A 94 5.69 -18.65 -0.18
C VAL A 94 6.11 -17.99 1.13
N ARG A 95 7.34 -18.26 1.61
CA ARG A 95 7.89 -17.62 2.81
C ARG A 95 8.03 -16.11 2.62
N LEU A 96 8.64 -15.69 1.52
CA LEU A 96 8.84 -14.28 1.20
C LEU A 96 7.50 -13.53 1.09
N ALA A 97 6.51 -14.12 0.42
CA ALA A 97 5.15 -13.57 0.36
C ALA A 97 4.55 -13.40 1.76
N GLY A 98 4.71 -14.39 2.65
CA GLY A 98 4.26 -14.31 4.03
C GLY A 98 4.94 -13.21 4.85
N GLU A 99 6.25 -13.00 4.65
CA GLU A 99 7.01 -11.91 5.30
C GLU A 99 6.51 -10.54 4.84
N ILE A 100 6.32 -10.35 3.53
CA ILE A 100 5.82 -9.09 2.95
C ILE A 100 4.38 -8.81 3.43
N LEU A 101 3.50 -9.81 3.34
CA LEU A 101 2.11 -9.72 3.80
C LEU A 101 2.03 -9.31 5.28
N ARG A 102 2.89 -9.89 6.12
CA ARG A 102 2.94 -9.58 7.55
C ARG A 102 3.42 -8.15 7.79
N SER A 103 4.43 -7.67 7.05
CA SER A 103 4.87 -6.26 7.11
C SER A 103 3.71 -5.32 6.77
N ARG A 104 3.01 -5.59 5.66
CA ARG A 104 1.86 -4.78 5.24
C ARG A 104 0.72 -4.79 6.25
N LEU A 105 0.48 -5.92 6.91
CA LEU A 105 -0.52 -5.99 7.96
C LEU A 105 -0.13 -5.14 9.17
N VAL A 106 1.14 -5.18 9.58
CA VAL A 106 1.66 -4.31 10.66
C VAL A 106 1.53 -2.84 10.27
N GLU A 107 1.86 -2.48 9.02
CA GLU A 107 1.71 -1.12 8.49
C GLU A 107 0.24 -0.67 8.47
N ALA A 108 -0.68 -1.54 8.02
CA ALA A 108 -2.11 -1.25 8.00
C ALA A 108 -2.72 -1.11 9.41
N GLU A 109 -2.16 -1.83 10.38
CA GLU A 109 -2.54 -1.74 11.80
C GLU A 109 -1.78 -0.63 12.55
N HIS A 110 -0.73 -0.04 11.95
CA HIS A 110 0.08 1.00 12.58
C HIS A 110 -0.68 2.31 12.65
N VAL A 111 -0.74 2.87 13.86
CA VAL A 111 -1.25 4.21 14.10
C VAL A 111 -0.04 5.15 14.23
N PRO A 112 0.25 6.01 13.23
CA PRO A 112 1.46 6.82 13.23
C PRO A 112 1.48 7.83 14.38
N THR A 113 2.66 7.99 14.98
CA THR A 113 2.89 8.96 16.06
C THR A 113 3.03 10.38 15.52
N SER A 114 2.78 11.40 16.35
CA SER A 114 2.85 12.82 15.94
C SER A 114 4.24 13.32 15.48
N GLU A 115 5.29 12.53 15.65
CA GLU A 115 6.67 12.83 15.25
C GLU A 115 7.03 12.19 13.90
N GLU A 116 6.63 10.95 13.66
CA GLU A 116 6.69 10.28 12.34
C GLU A 116 5.92 11.08 11.29
N LEU A 117 4.74 11.59 11.67
CA LEU A 117 3.94 12.49 10.85
C LEU A 117 4.69 13.78 10.45
N ARG A 118 5.67 14.27 11.22
CA ARG A 118 6.44 15.47 10.85
C ARG A 118 7.52 15.17 9.82
N GLY A 119 8.19 14.03 9.93
CA GLY A 119 9.16 13.54 8.94
C GLY A 119 8.50 13.23 7.59
N ASP A 120 7.35 12.55 7.64
CA ASP A 120 6.62 12.14 6.45
C ASP A 120 5.82 13.27 5.81
N ARG A 121 5.42 14.31 6.56
CA ARG A 121 4.77 15.50 5.98
C ARG A 121 5.61 16.18 4.90
N ALA A 122 6.94 16.18 5.02
CA ALA A 122 7.81 16.71 3.96
C ALA A 122 7.82 15.79 2.71
N GLY A 123 7.69 14.48 2.90
CA GLY A 123 7.47 13.50 1.84
C GLY A 123 6.11 13.69 1.14
N GLY A 124 5.03 13.77 1.92
CA GLY A 124 3.67 13.99 1.41
C GLY A 124 3.54 15.28 0.59
N ARG A 125 4.12 16.40 1.05
CA ARG A 125 4.18 17.64 0.24
C ARG A 125 4.90 17.44 -1.09
N ARG A 126 6.03 16.72 -1.09
CA ARG A 126 6.79 16.41 -2.31
C ARG A 126 5.98 15.55 -3.28
N LEU A 127 5.23 14.57 -2.78
CA LEU A 127 4.33 13.76 -3.59
C LEU A 127 3.21 14.61 -4.22
N LEU A 128 2.49 15.40 -3.42
CA LEU A 128 1.41 16.27 -3.92
C LEU A 128 1.91 17.22 -5.03
N HIS A 129 3.08 17.81 -4.83
CA HIS A 129 3.70 18.68 -5.83
C HIS A 129 4.13 17.91 -7.09
N ALA A 130 4.68 16.70 -6.94
CA ALA A 130 5.07 15.87 -8.08
C ALA A 130 3.87 15.42 -8.91
N LEU A 131 2.75 15.03 -8.27
CA LEU A 131 1.51 14.69 -8.95
C LEU A 131 0.94 15.89 -9.73
N TRP A 132 0.95 17.08 -9.11
CA TRP A 132 0.50 18.30 -9.79
C TRP A 132 1.39 18.66 -10.98
N LEU A 133 2.72 18.64 -10.83
CA LEU A 133 3.65 18.89 -11.95
C LEU A 133 3.51 17.86 -13.08
N ALA A 134 3.16 16.62 -12.74
CA ALA A 134 2.86 15.58 -13.70
C ALA A 134 1.52 15.79 -14.42
N GLY A 135 0.72 16.80 -14.03
CA GLY A 135 -0.55 17.14 -14.68
C GLY A 135 -1.77 16.44 -14.09
N TYR A 136 -1.63 15.73 -12.97
CA TYR A 136 -2.75 15.05 -12.34
C TYR A 136 -3.62 16.01 -11.53
N GLU A 137 -4.94 15.82 -11.63
CA GLU A 137 -5.88 16.30 -10.64
C GLU A 137 -5.93 15.29 -9.48
N ILE A 138 -6.09 15.79 -8.26
CA ILE A 138 -6.04 14.95 -7.05
C ILE A 138 -7.43 14.86 -6.44
N LYS A 139 -7.99 13.64 -6.41
CA LYS A 139 -9.25 13.34 -5.71
C LYS A 139 -8.97 12.63 -4.38
N LEU A 140 -9.82 12.93 -3.39
CA LEU A 140 -9.90 12.16 -2.16
C LEU A 140 -11.20 11.38 -2.17
N GLU A 141 -11.12 10.06 -2.13
CA GLU A 141 -12.29 9.18 -2.06
C GLU A 141 -12.34 8.51 -0.69
N PRO A 142 -13.52 8.31 -0.09
CA PRO A 142 -13.64 7.47 1.09
C PRO A 142 -13.07 6.09 0.80
N SER A 143 -12.19 5.60 1.67
CA SER A 143 -11.67 4.24 1.54
C SER A 143 -12.52 3.30 2.37
N GLU A 144 -13.00 2.21 1.77
CA GLU A 144 -13.64 1.10 2.51
C GLU A 144 -12.60 0.22 3.21
N ASN A 145 -11.36 0.24 2.74
CA ASN A 145 -10.27 -0.64 3.16
C ASN A 145 -9.24 0.03 4.08
N ALA A 146 -9.33 1.34 4.30
CA ALA A 146 -8.47 2.11 5.21
C ALA A 146 -9.32 3.12 5.99
N VAL A 147 -8.92 3.45 7.22
CA VAL A 147 -9.64 4.45 8.02
C VAL A 147 -9.49 5.84 7.37
N GLY A 148 -10.54 6.30 6.69
CA GLY A 148 -10.65 7.66 6.18
C GLY A 148 -10.73 7.74 4.65
N TYR A 149 -9.65 8.20 4.02
CA TYR A 149 -9.63 8.61 2.61
C TYR A 149 -8.45 8.00 1.85
N ALA A 150 -8.61 7.78 0.54
CA ALA A 150 -7.55 7.43 -0.39
C ALA A 150 -7.30 8.58 -1.37
N LEU A 151 -6.04 8.77 -1.77
CA LEU A 151 -5.65 9.74 -2.78
C LEU A 151 -5.68 9.07 -4.15
N ILE A 152 -6.53 9.58 -5.04
CA ILE A 152 -6.67 9.09 -6.41
C ILE A 152 -6.17 10.18 -7.37
N PRO A 153 -5.00 10.01 -8.02
CA PRO A 153 -4.59 10.84 -9.14
C PRO A 153 -5.49 10.54 -10.33
N VAL A 154 -6.10 11.57 -10.90
CA VAL A 154 -7.00 11.47 -12.05
C VAL A 154 -6.53 12.38 -13.19
N GLY A 155 -6.84 11.95 -14.42
CA GLY A 155 -6.44 12.63 -15.64
C GLY A 155 -5.24 11.99 -16.33
N THR A 156 -4.77 12.65 -17.38
CA THR A 156 -3.64 12.19 -18.20
C THR A 156 -2.40 12.96 -17.81
N SER A 157 -1.31 12.24 -17.52
CA SER A 157 -0.03 12.87 -17.20
C SER A 157 0.56 13.62 -18.40
N HIS A 158 1.36 14.65 -18.12
CA HIS A 158 2.15 15.34 -19.12
C HIS A 158 3.25 14.45 -19.72
N GLU A 159 3.62 14.77 -20.96
CA GLU A 159 4.73 14.13 -21.66
C GLU A 159 6.05 14.35 -20.90
N GLY A 160 6.87 13.31 -20.76
CA GLY A 160 8.13 13.35 -20.00
C GLY A 160 8.01 13.04 -18.50
N THR A 161 6.82 12.64 -18.01
CA THR A 161 6.64 12.18 -16.63
C THR A 161 7.47 10.91 -16.35
N ASN A 162 8.31 10.96 -15.31
CA ASN A 162 9.04 9.79 -14.84
C ASN A 162 8.15 8.92 -13.94
N PHE A 163 7.38 8.02 -14.56
CA PHE A 163 6.44 7.15 -13.85
C PHE A 163 7.08 6.26 -12.78
N PRO A 164 8.24 5.60 -13.01
CA PRO A 164 8.85 4.78 -11.96
C PRO A 164 9.16 5.58 -10.69
N LYS A 165 9.69 6.79 -10.83
CA LYS A 165 9.98 7.67 -9.69
C LYS A 165 8.70 8.17 -9.03
N LEU A 166 7.69 8.54 -9.81
CA LEU A 166 6.41 9.03 -9.30
C LEU A 166 5.65 7.93 -8.54
N TYR A 167 5.67 6.70 -9.06
CA TYR A 167 5.08 5.53 -8.41
C TYR A 167 5.77 5.20 -7.09
N ALA A 168 7.11 5.16 -7.05
CA ALA A 168 7.85 4.93 -5.81
C ALA A 168 7.59 6.03 -4.76
N MET A 169 7.40 7.28 -5.19
CA MET A 169 6.99 8.36 -4.29
C MET A 169 5.55 8.20 -3.81
N PHE A 170 4.66 7.73 -4.69
CA PHE A 170 3.26 7.49 -4.38
C PHE A 170 3.15 6.42 -3.30
N GLU A 171 3.72 5.23 -3.51
CA GLU A 171 3.70 4.15 -2.51
C GLU A 171 4.27 4.60 -1.16
N ARG A 172 5.39 5.33 -1.19
CA ARG A 172 6.09 5.71 0.05
C ARG A 172 5.42 6.82 0.84
N TYR A 173 4.76 7.77 0.17
CA TYR A 173 4.29 9.00 0.82
C TYR A 173 2.78 9.24 0.65
N HIS A 174 2.02 8.25 0.18
CA HIS A 174 0.57 8.32 -0.04
C HIS A 174 -0.16 8.79 1.22
N ASP A 175 0.01 8.09 2.34
CA ASP A 175 -0.77 8.36 3.56
C ASP A 175 -0.45 9.74 4.15
N ALA A 176 0.81 10.14 4.10
CA ALA A 176 1.22 11.48 4.50
C ALA A 176 0.63 12.58 3.61
N ALA A 177 0.50 12.31 2.31
CA ALA A 177 -0.16 13.22 1.37
C ALA A 177 -1.68 13.28 1.58
N VAL A 178 -2.34 12.14 1.83
CA VAL A 178 -3.75 12.06 2.21
C VAL A 178 -4.00 12.90 3.46
N GLN A 179 -3.24 12.67 4.52
CA GLN A 179 -3.42 13.37 5.78
C GLN A 179 -3.24 14.88 5.62
N LEU A 180 -2.22 15.32 4.88
CA LEU A 180 -2.03 16.75 4.58
C LEU A 180 -3.23 17.37 3.87
N LEU A 181 -3.80 16.68 2.87
CA LEU A 181 -4.97 17.19 2.17
C LEU A 181 -6.22 17.18 3.06
N VAL A 182 -6.42 16.15 3.88
CA VAL A 182 -7.54 16.07 4.82
C VAL A 182 -7.47 17.19 5.86
N GLU A 183 -6.30 17.41 6.46
CA GLU A 183 -6.07 18.52 7.40
C GLU A 183 -6.28 19.89 6.72
N THR A 184 -5.83 20.03 5.46
CA THR A 184 -6.05 21.25 4.69
C THR A 184 -7.53 21.47 4.42
N CYS A 185 -8.26 20.42 4.04
CA CYS A 185 -9.71 20.45 3.87
C CYS A 185 -10.42 20.86 5.16
N GLN A 186 -10.04 20.30 6.30
CA GLN A 186 -10.58 20.68 7.61
C GLN A 186 -10.34 22.16 7.93
N ARG A 187 -9.11 22.65 7.74
CA ARG A 187 -8.77 24.08 7.96
C ARG A 187 -9.57 25.02 7.07
N LEU A 188 -9.80 24.62 5.82
CA LEU A 188 -10.55 25.40 4.84
C LEU A 188 -12.06 25.16 4.87
N ARG A 189 -12.54 24.27 5.76
CA ARG A 189 -13.94 23.82 5.83
C ARG A 189 -14.48 23.28 4.50
N ILE A 190 -13.62 22.59 3.76
CA ILE A 190 -13.95 21.89 2.51
C ILE A 190 -14.20 20.41 2.84
N GLN A 191 -15.24 19.81 2.26
CA GLN A 191 -15.43 18.36 2.33
C GLN A 191 -14.31 17.68 1.50
N PRO A 192 -13.56 16.71 2.05
CA PRO A 192 -12.42 16.12 1.35
C PRO A 192 -12.71 15.65 -0.08
N GLN A 193 -13.89 15.05 -0.30
CA GLN A 193 -14.32 14.58 -1.63
C GLN A 193 -14.50 15.71 -2.66
N LYS A 194 -14.74 16.94 -2.19
CA LYS A 194 -14.88 18.14 -3.01
C LYS A 194 -13.57 18.90 -3.20
N TRP A 195 -12.45 18.39 -2.65
CA TRP A 195 -11.13 19.03 -2.77
C TRP A 195 -10.80 19.41 -4.21
N HIS A 196 -10.92 18.46 -5.14
CA HIS A 196 -10.56 18.64 -6.55
C HIS A 196 -11.29 19.82 -7.22
N ILE A 197 -12.57 20.02 -6.88
CA ILE A 197 -13.40 21.13 -7.39
C ILE A 197 -13.02 22.46 -6.72
N GLU A 198 -12.86 22.46 -5.40
CA GLU A 198 -12.63 23.69 -4.63
C GLU A 198 -11.18 24.19 -4.74
N ALA A 199 -10.21 23.28 -4.86
CA ALA A 199 -8.80 23.61 -5.08
C ALA A 199 -8.59 24.35 -6.41
N LEU A 200 -9.29 23.93 -7.48
CA LEU A 200 -9.26 24.62 -8.76
C LEU A 200 -9.82 26.05 -8.64
N LYS A 201 -10.95 26.23 -7.93
CA LYS A 201 -11.52 27.57 -7.68
C LYS A 201 -10.59 28.45 -6.86
N LEU A 202 -9.93 27.88 -5.85
CA LEU A 202 -8.95 28.59 -5.02
C LEU A 202 -7.75 29.04 -5.85
N TRP A 203 -7.23 28.15 -6.69
CA TRP A 203 -6.13 28.48 -7.60
C TRP A 203 -6.52 29.59 -8.58
N GLN A 204 -7.68 29.46 -9.23
CA GLN A 204 -8.20 30.48 -10.15
C GLN A 204 -8.35 31.85 -9.49
N ARG A 205 -8.83 31.92 -8.24
CA ARG A 205 -8.92 33.17 -7.46
C ARG A 205 -7.54 33.77 -7.19
N LEU A 206 -6.58 32.94 -6.75
CA LEU A 206 -5.22 33.38 -6.45
C LEU A 206 -4.48 33.88 -7.71
N THR A 207 -4.75 33.28 -8.88
CA THR A 207 -4.15 33.72 -10.16
C THR A 207 -4.90 34.89 -10.80
N ALA A 208 -6.18 35.09 -10.48
CA ALA A 208 -6.96 36.21 -10.99
C ALA A 208 -6.67 37.54 -10.26
N GLU A 209 -6.01 37.49 -9.10
CA GLU A 209 -5.64 38.67 -8.31
C GLU A 209 -4.26 39.27 -8.67
N GLU A 210 -3.54 38.79 -9.70
CA GLU A 210 -2.40 39.55 -10.24
C GLU A 210 -2.91 40.80 -10.99
N PRO A 211 -2.65 42.03 -10.50
CA PRO A 211 -3.00 43.21 -11.24
C PRO A 211 -2.04 43.31 -12.43
N VAL A 212 -2.61 43.27 -13.64
CA VAL A 212 -1.94 43.69 -14.88
C VAL A 212 -1.42 45.12 -14.66
N ALA A 213 -0.13 45.24 -14.33
CA ALA A 213 0.59 46.48 -14.42
C ALA A 213 0.61 46.87 -15.91
N LYS A 214 -0.32 47.75 -16.29
CA LYS A 214 -0.35 48.42 -17.59
C LYS A 214 0.96 49.21 -17.74
N THR A 215 2.00 48.61 -18.29
CA THR A 215 3.10 49.35 -18.90
C THR A 215 2.61 49.93 -20.22
N ALA A 216 2.30 51.23 -20.20
CA ALA A 216 2.07 52.03 -21.39
C ALA A 216 3.35 52.09 -22.25
N PRO A 217 3.26 52.09 -23.60
CA PRO A 217 4.43 52.22 -24.45
C PRO A 217 4.88 53.69 -24.50
N SER A 218 6.07 53.98 -23.96
CA SER A 218 6.73 55.27 -24.16
C SER A 218 7.39 55.29 -25.55
N VAL A 219 6.69 55.89 -26.51
CA VAL A 219 7.25 56.28 -27.81
C VAL A 219 8.17 57.49 -27.61
N ARG A 220 9.48 57.30 -27.71
CA ARG A 220 10.42 58.41 -27.95
C ARG A 220 10.68 58.55 -29.45
N ARG A 221 9.97 59.47 -30.10
CA ARG A 221 10.38 60.06 -31.38
C ARG A 221 11.65 60.88 -31.15
N LYS A 222 12.77 60.49 -31.77
CA LYS A 222 13.89 61.40 -32.03
C LYS A 222 13.61 62.10 -33.36
N SER A 223 13.27 63.38 -33.30
CA SER A 223 13.43 64.32 -34.41
C SER A 223 14.58 65.25 -34.03
N LEU A 224 15.74 65.04 -34.65
CA LEU A 224 16.83 66.00 -34.66
C LEU A 224 16.67 66.83 -35.95
N ARG A 225 16.56 68.14 -35.74
CA ARG A 225 16.86 69.18 -36.72
C ARG A 225 18.37 69.26 -36.91
#